data_AF-A0A7S3GHI7-F1
#
_entry.id   AF-A0A7S3GHI7-F1
#
_cell.length_a   1.000
_cell.length_b   1.000
_cell.length_c   1.000
_cell.angle_alpha   90.00
_cell.angle_beta   90.00
_cell.angle_gamma   90.00
#
_symmetry.space_group_name_H-M   'P 1'
#
loop_
_entity.id
_entity.type
_entity.pdbx_description
1 polymer ?
#
loop_
_entity_poly.entity_id
_entity_poly.type
_entity_poly.pdbx_seq_one_letter_code
_entity_poly.pdbx_strand_id
1 'polypeptide(L)'
;MHRGKRGSIPSLLEMQEELDELDETTEKSSILTSGEREALELRLKQLEEKQKLELEKSREQALSYALQKGEKNPESVAYVETLITQKPWLRGERIGLARRAVDDLKTRYPIEDDCPPPSQPELDFIKKEVWPKRLRPRESKSDEELYLDARYVASAAGKALLKRMQDKDPFDVLGLPSESTPHDAKRAFYRLALIFHPDAIFKNDRQSFLCRSEFVELSKKVFHAIEVSYKMVVDPTTRRALLAKR
;
A
#
# COMPACT_ATOMS: atom_id res chain seq x y z
N MET A 1 -20.22 26.48 -18.50
CA MET A 1 -18.94 26.16 -17.82
C MET A 1 -18.48 24.77 -18.26
N HIS A 2 -17.53 24.69 -19.19
CA HIS A 2 -16.93 23.42 -19.62
C HIS A 2 -15.73 23.11 -18.72
N ARG A 3 -15.82 22.04 -17.93
CA ARG A 3 -14.66 21.48 -17.24
C ARG A 3 -13.87 20.69 -18.27
N GLY A 4 -12.73 21.25 -18.69
CA GLY A 4 -11.77 20.55 -19.52
C GLY A 4 -11.33 19.25 -18.85
N LYS A 5 -11.52 18.14 -19.54
CA LYS A 5 -10.92 16.85 -19.18
C LYS A 5 -9.40 17.05 -19.19
N ARG A 6 -8.75 16.97 -18.03
CA ARG A 6 -7.29 16.82 -17.99
C ARG A 6 -7.02 15.41 -18.51
N GLY A 7 -6.43 15.32 -19.70
CA GLY A 7 -5.93 14.05 -20.22
C GLY A 7 -4.91 13.50 -19.23
N SER A 8 -5.18 12.31 -18.69
CA SER A 8 -4.21 11.58 -17.89
C SER A 8 -3.09 11.17 -18.83
N ILE A 9 -1.86 11.60 -18.55
CA ILE A 9 -0.69 11.13 -19.30
C ILE A 9 -0.42 9.69 -18.81
N PRO A 10 -0.36 8.70 -19.71
CA PRO A 10 -0.03 7.32 -19.35
C PRO A 10 1.30 7.27 -18.60
N SER A 11 1.38 6.43 -17.58
CA SER A 11 2.61 6.22 -16.82
C SER A 11 3.65 5.46 -17.67
N LEU A 12 4.94 5.60 -17.35
CA LEU A 12 6.01 4.89 -18.06
C LEU A 12 5.82 3.36 -17.99
N LEU A 13 5.27 2.87 -16.88
CA LEU A 13 4.96 1.45 -16.69
C LEU A 13 3.85 0.97 -17.63
N GLU A 14 2.78 1.77 -17.77
CA GLU A 14 1.66 1.46 -18.67
C GLU A 14 2.11 1.45 -20.15
N MET A 15 3.05 2.32 -20.54
CA MET A 15 3.61 2.29 -21.90
C MET A 15 4.61 1.14 -22.10
N GLN A 16 5.37 0.75 -21.07
CA GLN A 16 6.26 -0.41 -21.13
C GLN A 16 5.45 -1.71 -21.29
N GLU A 17 4.36 -1.84 -20.54
CA GLU A 17 3.41 -2.96 -20.67
C GLU A 17 2.75 -3.00 -22.05
N GLU A 18 2.36 -1.85 -22.62
CA GLU A 18 1.86 -1.78 -24.01
C GLU A 18 2.90 -2.25 -25.04
N LEU A 19 4.21 -2.02 -24.80
CA LEU A 19 5.28 -2.50 -25.68
C LEU A 19 5.58 -3.99 -25.52
N ASP A 20 5.58 -4.50 -24.30
CA ASP A 20 5.81 -5.91 -24.03
C ASP A 20 4.63 -6.77 -24.56
N GLU A 21 3.39 -6.26 -24.49
CA GLU A 21 2.20 -6.89 -25.10
C GLU A 21 2.25 -6.90 -26.65
N LEU A 22 2.97 -5.95 -27.26
CA LEU A 22 3.17 -5.90 -28.71
C LEU A 22 4.18 -6.93 -29.21
N ASP A 23 5.14 -7.35 -28.38
CA ASP A 23 6.15 -8.37 -28.73
C ASP A 23 5.65 -9.81 -28.53
N GLU A 24 4.73 -10.06 -27.57
CA GLU A 24 4.20 -11.40 -27.31
C GLU A 24 3.12 -11.87 -28.30
N THR A 25 2.55 -10.98 -29.12
CA THR A 25 1.48 -11.32 -30.08
C THR A 25 1.96 -11.29 -31.54
N THR A 26 2.75 -12.29 -31.95
CA THR A 26 3.27 -12.43 -33.32
C THR A 26 2.19 -12.60 -34.42
N GLU A 27 0.91 -12.66 -34.08
CA GLU A 27 -0.20 -12.69 -35.06
C GLU A 27 -1.02 -11.40 -35.15
N LYS A 28 -0.78 -10.37 -34.30
CA LYS A 28 -1.46 -9.06 -34.39
C LYS A 28 -0.54 -7.86 -34.70
N SER A 29 0.76 -8.09 -34.79
CA SER A 29 1.78 -7.06 -35.04
C SER A 29 1.81 -6.48 -36.48
N SER A 30 0.89 -6.89 -37.37
CA SER A 30 0.86 -6.45 -38.77
C SER A 30 0.11 -5.14 -39.05
N ILE A 31 -0.34 -4.40 -38.02
CA ILE A 31 -1.21 -3.22 -38.20
C ILE A 31 -0.49 -1.89 -37.89
N LEU A 32 0.61 -1.89 -37.13
CA LEU A 32 1.38 -0.67 -36.90
C LEU A 32 2.34 -0.42 -38.06
N THR A 33 2.21 0.74 -38.69
CA THR A 33 3.10 1.21 -39.74
C THR A 33 4.50 1.46 -39.17
N SER A 34 5.55 1.34 -39.99
CA SER A 34 6.95 1.61 -39.58
C SER A 34 7.10 2.97 -38.87
N GLY A 35 6.34 3.98 -39.30
CA GLY A 35 6.37 5.32 -38.69
C GLY A 35 5.76 5.38 -37.29
N GLU A 36 4.78 4.53 -36.96
CA GLU A 36 4.19 4.50 -35.62
C GLU A 36 5.12 3.86 -34.58
N ARG A 37 5.90 2.85 -34.99
CA ARG A 37 6.92 2.24 -34.13
C ARG A 37 8.06 3.22 -33.81
N GLU A 38 8.57 3.91 -34.82
CA GLU A 38 9.61 4.94 -34.63
C GLU A 38 9.13 6.08 -33.72
N ALA A 39 7.85 6.48 -33.84
CA ALA A 39 7.25 7.51 -32.99
C ALA A 39 7.12 7.06 -31.52
N LEU A 40 6.78 5.80 -31.27
CA LEU A 40 6.72 5.24 -29.92
C LEU A 40 8.10 5.14 -29.27
N GLU A 41 9.10 4.63 -30.00
CA GLU A 41 10.49 4.57 -29.51
C GLU A 41 11.05 5.95 -29.14
N LEU A 42 10.80 6.95 -29.98
CA LEU A 42 11.22 8.32 -29.70
C LEU A 42 10.56 8.87 -28.43
N ARG A 43 9.27 8.55 -28.23
CA ARG A 43 8.51 8.99 -27.05
C ARG A 43 9.00 8.32 -25.76
N LEU A 44 9.37 7.04 -25.82
CA LEU A 44 10.02 6.34 -24.69
C LEU A 44 11.34 7.01 -24.32
N LYS A 45 12.23 7.26 -25.29
CA LYS A 45 13.51 7.91 -25.04
C LYS A 45 13.34 9.28 -24.38
N GLN A 46 12.38 10.08 -24.85
CA GLN A 46 12.06 11.38 -24.24
C GLN A 46 11.56 11.26 -22.80
N LEU A 47 10.80 10.22 -22.48
CA LEU A 47 10.32 9.97 -21.12
C LEU A 47 11.43 9.49 -20.19
N GLU A 48 12.31 8.62 -20.67
CA GLU A 48 13.51 8.19 -19.93
C GLU A 48 14.43 9.37 -19.62
N GLU A 49 14.70 10.23 -20.61
CA GLU A 49 15.49 11.45 -20.41
C GLU A 49 14.81 12.39 -19.41
N LYS A 50 13.49 12.56 -19.49
CA LYS A 50 12.74 13.39 -18.56
C LYS A 50 12.80 12.84 -17.13
N GLN A 51 12.66 11.53 -16.95
CA GLN A 51 12.79 10.88 -15.63
C GLN A 51 14.20 11.03 -15.08
N LYS A 52 15.23 10.86 -15.92
CA LYS A 52 16.62 11.06 -15.54
C LYS A 52 16.88 12.50 -15.07
N LEU A 53 16.34 13.48 -15.79
CA LEU A 53 16.44 14.89 -15.44
C LEU A 53 15.69 15.23 -14.13
N GLU A 54 14.50 14.67 -13.91
CA GLU A 54 13.76 14.83 -12.66
C GLU A 54 14.51 14.21 -11.47
N LEU A 55 15.16 13.06 -11.68
CA LEU A 55 15.98 12.39 -10.68
C LEU A 55 17.24 13.22 -10.33
N GLU A 56 17.89 13.81 -11.33
CA GLU A 56 19.04 14.69 -11.13
C GLU A 56 18.65 15.97 -10.37
N LYS A 57 17.52 16.59 -10.73
CA LYS A 57 16.97 17.74 -9.99
C LYS A 57 16.64 17.40 -8.54
N SER A 58 16.03 16.24 -8.30
CA SER A 58 15.73 15.78 -6.93
C SER A 58 17.01 15.56 -6.12
N ARG A 59 18.07 15.02 -6.75
CA ARG A 59 19.39 14.85 -6.13
C ARG A 59 20.03 16.18 -5.77
N GLU A 60 20.05 17.15 -6.69
CA GLU A 60 20.56 18.51 -6.44
C GLU A 60 19.79 19.22 -5.32
N GLN A 61 18.46 19.06 -5.29
CA GLN A 61 17.62 19.63 -4.24
C GLN A 61 17.91 19.00 -2.87
N ALA A 62 18.11 17.68 -2.80
CA ALA A 62 18.50 16.99 -1.57
C ALA A 62 19.90 17.42 -1.07
N LEU A 63 20.86 17.56 -1.99
CA LEU A 63 22.22 18.03 -1.68
C LEU A 63 22.23 19.48 -1.21
N SER A 64 21.50 20.37 -1.88
CA SER A 64 21.40 21.79 -1.47
C SER A 64 20.75 21.95 -0.10
N TYR A 65 19.72 21.15 0.22
CA TYR A 65 19.09 21.13 1.54
C TYR A 65 20.04 20.60 2.64
N ALA A 66 20.83 19.57 2.34
CA ALA A 66 21.83 19.05 3.26
C ALA A 66 22.94 20.09 3.55
N LEU A 67 23.41 20.80 2.51
CA LEU A 67 24.39 21.88 2.63
C LEU A 67 23.85 23.07 3.43
N GLN A 68 22.60 23.47 3.23
CA GLN A 68 21.96 24.57 3.98
C GLN A 68 21.84 24.29 5.49
N LYS A 69 21.74 23.02 5.90
CA LYS A 69 21.63 22.64 7.31
C LYS A 69 22.96 22.51 8.06
N GLY A 70 24.10 22.82 7.42
CA GLY A 70 25.39 22.93 8.10
C GLY A 70 26.02 21.61 8.54
N GLU A 71 25.48 20.46 8.14
CA GLU A 71 26.07 19.16 8.45
C GLU A 71 27.13 18.78 7.41
N LYS A 72 28.38 19.19 7.67
CA LYS A 72 29.55 18.85 6.86
C LYS A 72 30.24 17.55 7.32
N ASN A 73 29.50 16.53 7.78
CA ASN A 73 30.15 15.22 7.94
C ASN A 73 29.97 14.39 6.65
N PRO A 74 31.02 14.22 5.84
CA PRO A 74 30.95 13.41 4.61
C PRO A 74 30.54 11.96 4.89
N GLU A 75 30.81 11.44 6.09
CA GLU A 75 30.40 10.09 6.51
C GLU A 75 28.88 9.97 6.64
N SER A 76 28.21 11.01 7.15
CA SER A 76 26.74 11.05 7.27
C SER A 76 26.05 11.09 5.90
N VAL A 77 26.66 11.74 4.92
CA VAL A 77 26.15 11.79 3.54
C VAL A 77 26.32 10.42 2.88
N ALA A 78 27.51 9.82 2.98
CA ALA A 78 27.77 8.48 2.45
C ALA A 78 26.87 7.40 3.06
N TYR A 79 26.58 7.50 4.36
CA TYR A 79 25.66 6.59 5.07
C TYR A 79 24.21 6.74 4.58
N VAL A 80 23.74 7.97 4.35
CA VAL A 80 22.40 8.22 3.82
C VAL A 80 22.29 7.71 2.37
N GLU A 81 23.32 7.91 1.53
CA GLU A 81 23.35 7.39 0.16
C GLU A 81 23.33 5.85 0.12
N THR A 82 24.09 5.18 1.01
CA THR A 82 24.03 3.71 1.14
C THR A 82 22.65 3.23 1.62
N LEU A 83 22.04 3.92 2.58
CA LEU A 83 20.68 3.62 3.05
C LEU A 83 19.62 3.80 1.95
N ILE A 84 19.71 4.86 1.16
CA ILE A 84 18.81 5.13 0.03
C ILE A 84 19.01 4.11 -1.11
N THR A 85 20.22 3.58 -1.26
CA THR A 85 20.54 2.52 -2.22
C THR A 85 19.96 1.17 -1.79
N GLN A 86 20.10 0.82 -0.50
CA GLN A 86 19.57 -0.42 0.06
C GLN A 86 18.04 -0.37 0.30
N LYS A 87 17.46 0.81 0.53
CA LYS A 87 16.04 1.00 0.85
C LYS A 87 15.44 2.14 0.00
N PRO A 88 15.13 1.89 -1.28
CA PRO A 88 14.68 2.92 -2.23
C PRO A 88 13.40 3.65 -1.82
N TRP A 89 12.54 3.04 -1.00
CA TRP A 89 11.32 3.65 -0.47
C TRP A 89 11.56 4.81 0.52
N LEU A 90 12.81 5.04 0.93
CA LEU A 90 13.22 6.23 1.69
C LEU A 90 13.41 7.48 0.80
N ARG A 91 13.36 7.36 -0.54
CA ARG A 91 13.64 8.44 -1.51
C ARG A 91 12.60 9.59 -1.62
N GLY A 92 11.52 9.59 -0.84
CA GLY A 92 10.54 10.69 -0.85
C GLY A 92 10.84 11.82 0.13
N GLU A 93 9.97 12.85 0.20
CA GLU A 93 9.97 14.01 1.13
C GLU A 93 10.08 13.67 2.64
N ARG A 94 10.24 12.40 2.98
CA ARG A 94 10.36 11.84 4.31
C ARG A 94 11.79 11.70 4.82
N ILE A 95 12.82 12.14 4.10
CA ILE A 95 14.22 12.11 4.59
C ILE A 95 14.32 12.78 5.97
N GLY A 96 13.60 13.88 6.21
CA GLY A 96 13.55 14.53 7.53
C GLY A 96 12.86 13.72 8.64
N LEU A 97 11.86 12.91 8.30
CA LEU A 97 11.15 12.00 9.22
C LEU A 97 11.96 10.73 9.48
N ALA A 98 12.62 10.18 8.45
CA ALA A 98 13.51 9.04 8.56
C ALA A 98 14.72 9.38 9.45
N ARG A 99 15.31 10.58 9.31
CA ARG A 99 16.41 11.03 10.18
C ARG A 99 15.99 11.21 11.63
N ARG A 100 14.88 11.91 11.89
CA ARG A 100 14.34 12.03 13.27
C ARG A 100 13.98 10.69 13.87
N ALA A 101 13.41 9.78 13.08
CA ALA A 101 13.11 8.42 13.54
C ALA A 101 14.40 7.62 13.82
N VAL A 102 15.44 7.79 13.01
CA VAL A 102 16.75 7.15 13.23
C VAL A 102 17.44 7.72 14.47
N ASP A 103 17.41 9.04 14.68
CA ASP A 103 17.99 9.67 15.87
C ASP A 103 17.22 9.26 17.12
N ASP A 104 15.88 9.28 17.08
CA ASP A 104 15.03 8.84 18.20
C ASP A 104 15.20 7.33 18.48
N LEU A 105 15.40 6.51 17.45
CA LEU A 105 15.76 5.09 17.60
C LEU A 105 17.15 4.91 18.21
N LYS A 106 18.17 5.67 17.78
CA LYS A 106 19.53 5.64 18.37
C LYS A 106 19.53 6.08 19.83
N THR A 107 18.67 7.05 20.17
CA THR A 107 18.56 7.56 21.55
C THR A 107 17.88 6.56 22.47
N ARG A 108 16.83 5.86 21.97
CA ARG A 108 16.06 4.88 22.75
C ARG A 108 16.67 3.48 22.77
N TYR A 109 17.43 3.15 21.73
CA TYR A 109 18.13 1.89 21.56
C TYR A 109 19.55 2.23 21.09
N PRO A 110 20.46 2.60 22.02
CA PRO A 110 21.86 2.75 21.70
C PRO A 110 22.36 1.40 21.21
N ILE A 111 22.44 1.23 19.89
CA ILE A 111 23.11 0.08 19.30
C ILE A 111 24.59 0.37 19.56
N GLU A 112 25.16 -0.34 20.52
CA GLU A 112 26.62 -0.39 20.65
C GLU A 112 27.14 -0.93 19.30
N ASP A 113 27.92 -0.11 18.59
CA ASP A 113 28.47 -0.42 17.26
C ASP A 113 29.34 -1.69 17.25
N ASP A 114 29.65 -2.24 18.43
CA ASP A 114 30.43 -3.47 18.63
C ASP A 114 29.61 -4.76 18.46
N CYS A 115 28.34 -4.68 18.05
CA CYS A 115 27.58 -5.87 17.74
C CYS A 115 28.08 -6.46 16.40
N PRO A 116 28.72 -7.65 16.40
CA PRO A 116 29.24 -8.23 15.17
C PRO A 116 28.09 -8.43 14.18
N PRO A 117 28.34 -8.27 12.86
CA PRO A 117 27.31 -8.49 11.87
C PRO A 117 26.74 -9.91 12.04
N PRO A 118 25.42 -10.08 11.86
CA PRO A 118 24.79 -11.38 12.02
C PRO A 118 25.47 -12.39 11.10
N SER A 119 25.79 -13.55 11.68
CA SER A 119 26.41 -14.64 10.95
C SER A 119 25.48 -15.15 9.83
N GLN A 120 26.05 -15.76 8.77
CA GLN A 120 25.24 -16.32 7.67
C GLN A 120 24.14 -17.29 8.16
N PRO A 121 24.38 -18.19 9.14
CA PRO A 121 23.34 -19.05 9.70
C PRO A 121 22.22 -18.27 10.41
N GLU A 122 22.53 -17.18 11.09
CA GLU A 122 21.52 -16.31 11.72
C GLU A 122 20.69 -15.58 10.67
N LEU A 123 21.33 -15.08 9.60
CA LEU A 123 20.62 -14.49 8.47
C LEU A 123 19.68 -15.49 7.80
N ASP A 124 20.13 -16.73 7.63
CA ASP A 124 19.30 -17.80 7.04
C ASP A 124 18.15 -18.19 7.98
N PHE A 125 18.39 -18.26 9.29
CA PHE A 125 17.34 -18.44 10.30
C PHE A 125 16.33 -17.29 10.29
N ILE A 126 16.78 -16.03 10.25
CA ILE A 126 15.91 -14.86 10.18
C ILE A 126 15.06 -14.92 8.91
N LYS A 127 15.65 -15.19 7.75
CA LYS A 127 14.93 -15.31 6.48
C LYS A 127 13.92 -16.46 6.49
N LYS A 128 14.26 -17.61 7.05
CA LYS A 128 13.43 -18.82 7.04
C LYS A 128 12.33 -18.81 8.11
N GLU A 129 12.66 -18.41 9.33
CA GLU A 129 11.78 -18.55 10.49
C GLU A 129 11.12 -17.24 10.91
N VAL A 130 11.86 -16.12 10.89
CA VAL A 130 11.38 -14.85 11.45
C VAL A 130 10.61 -14.04 10.40
N TRP A 131 11.14 -13.93 9.18
CA TRP A 131 10.55 -13.14 8.10
C TRP A 131 9.12 -13.60 7.74
N PRO A 132 8.84 -14.92 7.59
CA PRO A 132 7.49 -15.37 7.30
C PRO A 132 6.53 -15.13 8.47
N LYS A 133 6.98 -15.24 9.71
CA LYS A 133 6.17 -14.99 10.91
C LYS A 133 5.85 -13.50 11.07
N ARG A 134 6.77 -12.61 10.69
CA ARG A 134 6.54 -11.15 10.70
C ARG A 134 5.46 -10.72 9.70
N LEU A 135 5.32 -11.46 8.60
CA LEU A 135 4.28 -11.24 7.59
C LEU A 135 2.95 -11.91 7.92
N ARG A 136 2.90 -12.77 8.95
CA ARG A 136 1.63 -13.35 9.41
C ARG A 136 0.87 -12.33 10.24
N PRO A 137 -0.41 -12.07 9.92
CA PRO A 137 -1.26 -11.29 10.81
C PRO A 137 -1.33 -12.02 12.16
N ARG A 138 -1.03 -11.31 13.24
CA ARG A 138 -1.19 -11.87 14.60
C ARG A 138 -2.68 -12.13 14.80
N GLU A 139 -3.04 -13.35 15.18
CA GLU A 139 -4.44 -13.79 15.34
C GLU A 139 -5.20 -12.94 16.37
N SER A 140 -4.48 -12.30 17.30
CA SER A 140 -5.03 -11.41 18.33
C SER A 140 -5.46 -10.02 17.82
N LYS A 141 -5.15 -9.66 16.57
CA LYS A 141 -5.44 -8.31 16.06
C LYS A 141 -6.92 -8.11 15.78
N SER A 142 -7.41 -6.91 16.08
CA SER A 142 -8.76 -6.49 15.72
C SER A 142 -8.91 -6.36 14.20
N ASP A 143 -10.15 -6.40 13.71
CA ASP A 143 -10.42 -6.22 12.27
C ASP A 143 -9.97 -4.84 11.77
N GLU A 144 -10.09 -3.81 12.63
CA GLU A 144 -9.61 -2.46 12.35
C GLU A 144 -8.08 -2.39 12.31
N GLU A 145 -7.38 -3.05 13.24
CA GLU A 145 -5.92 -3.14 13.21
C GLU A 145 -5.41 -3.85 11.95
N LEU A 146 -6.05 -4.96 11.55
CA LEU A 146 -5.71 -5.65 10.30
C LEU A 146 -5.96 -4.79 9.07
N TYR A 147 -7.01 -3.97 9.09
CA TYR A 147 -7.31 -3.02 8.01
C TYR A 147 -6.27 -1.90 7.93
N LEU A 148 -5.83 -1.37 9.08
CA LEU A 148 -4.75 -0.39 9.15
C LEU A 148 -3.42 -0.99 8.68
N ASP A 149 -3.09 -2.21 9.09
CA ASP A 149 -1.88 -2.91 8.65
C ASP A 149 -1.88 -3.17 7.13
N ALA A 150 -3.04 -3.51 6.57
CA ALA A 150 -3.18 -3.75 5.14
C ALA A 150 -2.86 -2.52 4.28
N ARG A 151 -2.84 -1.31 4.86
CA ARG A 151 -2.35 -0.09 4.17
C ARG A 151 -0.87 -0.14 3.83
N TYR A 152 -0.09 -0.88 4.63
CA TYR A 152 1.37 -0.89 4.57
C TYR A 152 1.93 -2.26 4.15
N VAL A 153 1.20 -3.35 4.43
CA VAL A 153 1.63 -4.73 4.15
C VAL A 153 0.52 -5.40 3.33
N ALA A 154 0.48 -5.04 2.05
CA ALA A 154 -0.72 -5.13 1.22
C ALA A 154 -1.33 -6.52 1.05
N SER A 155 -0.58 -7.63 1.15
CA SER A 155 -1.13 -8.94 0.76
C SER A 155 -1.63 -9.80 1.93
N ALA A 156 -0.89 -9.95 3.03
CA ALA A 156 -1.21 -10.97 4.03
C ALA A 156 -2.29 -10.52 5.04
N ALA A 157 -2.14 -9.33 5.62
CA ALA A 157 -3.11 -8.79 6.59
C ALA A 157 -4.46 -8.50 5.93
N GLY A 158 -4.45 -7.94 4.72
CA GLY A 158 -5.65 -7.70 3.94
C GLY A 158 -6.39 -8.97 3.55
N LYS A 159 -5.68 -9.99 3.04
CA LYS A 159 -6.30 -11.30 2.73
C LYS A 159 -6.87 -11.97 3.98
N ALA A 160 -6.17 -11.90 5.10
CA ALA A 160 -6.65 -12.45 6.36
C ALA A 160 -7.91 -11.74 6.87
N LEU A 161 -7.95 -10.40 6.80
CA LEU A 161 -9.15 -9.62 7.13
C LEU A 161 -10.33 -10.00 6.25
N LEU A 162 -10.14 -10.04 4.93
CA LEU A 162 -11.21 -10.38 4.00
C LEU A 162 -11.74 -11.79 4.26
N LYS A 163 -10.84 -12.76 4.46
CA LYS A 163 -11.21 -14.13 4.81
C LYS A 163 -12.01 -14.16 6.13
N ARG A 164 -11.56 -13.46 7.17
CA ARG A 164 -12.31 -13.35 8.44
C ARG A 164 -13.71 -12.77 8.24
N MET A 165 -13.87 -11.76 7.39
CA MET A 165 -15.17 -11.15 7.11
C MET A 165 -16.11 -12.09 6.33
N GLN A 166 -15.56 -12.95 5.47
CA GLN A 166 -16.32 -13.93 4.69
C GLN A 166 -16.72 -15.16 5.51
N ASP A 167 -15.87 -15.58 6.45
CA ASP A 167 -16.09 -16.77 7.28
C ASP A 167 -16.97 -16.50 8.51
N LYS A 168 -17.07 -15.23 8.96
CA LYS A 168 -17.87 -14.83 10.12
C LYS A 168 -19.37 -14.85 9.83
N ASP A 169 -20.16 -15.13 10.87
CA ASP A 169 -21.60 -14.95 10.81
C ASP A 169 -21.97 -13.46 10.61
N PRO A 170 -23.04 -13.14 9.86
CA PRO A 170 -23.43 -11.75 9.59
C PRO A 170 -23.61 -10.86 10.83
N PHE A 171 -24.07 -11.41 11.95
CA PHE A 171 -24.14 -10.65 13.21
C PHE A 171 -22.75 -10.33 13.75
N ASP A 172 -21.81 -11.27 13.65
CA ASP A 172 -20.43 -11.11 14.13
C ASP A 172 -19.64 -10.13 13.25
N VAL A 173 -19.89 -10.11 11.94
CA VAL A 173 -19.33 -9.11 11.00
C VAL A 173 -19.73 -7.69 11.43
N LEU A 174 -20.97 -7.50 11.87
CA LEU A 174 -21.47 -6.21 12.34
C LEU A 174 -21.08 -5.91 13.80
N GLY A 175 -20.56 -6.90 14.52
CA GLY A 175 -20.26 -6.81 15.95
C GLY A 175 -21.51 -6.65 16.80
N LEU A 176 -22.55 -7.43 16.49
CA LEU A 176 -23.86 -7.37 17.14
C LEU A 176 -24.22 -8.72 17.78
N PRO A 177 -24.89 -8.74 18.95
CA PRO A 177 -25.54 -9.94 19.45
C PRO A 177 -26.71 -10.36 18.56
N SER A 178 -27.08 -11.65 18.60
CA SER A 178 -28.20 -12.23 17.84
C SER A 178 -29.56 -11.58 18.15
N GLU A 179 -29.71 -11.03 19.36
CA GLU A 179 -30.91 -10.33 19.81
C GLU A 179 -31.04 -8.89 19.27
N SER A 180 -30.00 -8.35 18.62
CA SER A 180 -29.97 -6.95 18.16
C SER A 180 -31.03 -6.62 17.13
N THR A 181 -31.71 -5.48 17.28
CA THR A 181 -32.79 -5.07 16.38
C THR A 181 -32.27 -4.65 14.99
N PRO A 182 -33.12 -4.60 13.94
CA PRO A 182 -32.72 -4.06 12.64
C PRO A 182 -32.22 -2.61 12.70
N HIS A 183 -32.70 -1.85 13.68
CA HIS A 183 -32.22 -0.49 13.92
C HIS A 183 -30.77 -0.47 14.45
N ASP A 184 -30.39 -1.44 15.29
CA ASP A 184 -29.01 -1.59 15.76
C ASP A 184 -28.09 -2.03 14.60
N ALA A 185 -28.57 -2.91 13.73
CA ALA A 185 -27.89 -3.29 12.49
C ALA A 185 -27.57 -2.07 11.60
N LYS A 186 -28.55 -1.17 11.45
CA LYS A 186 -28.37 0.09 10.71
C LYS A 186 -27.30 0.99 11.35
N ARG A 187 -27.31 1.14 12.68
CA ARG A 187 -26.29 1.92 13.40
C ARG A 187 -24.90 1.31 13.25
N ALA A 188 -24.77 0.00 13.40
CA ALA A 188 -23.50 -0.70 13.24
C ALA A 188 -22.95 -0.58 11.82
N PHE A 189 -23.81 -0.73 10.82
CA PHE A 189 -23.45 -0.54 9.41
C PHE A 189 -22.87 0.85 9.15
N TYR A 190 -23.52 1.92 9.60
CA TYR A 190 -23.01 3.29 9.41
C TYR A 190 -21.66 3.51 10.10
N ARG A 191 -21.49 3.00 11.31
CA ARG A 191 -20.21 3.06 12.03
C ARG A 191 -19.10 2.40 11.21
N LEU A 192 -19.34 1.20 10.70
CA LEU A 192 -18.36 0.47 9.89
C LEU A 192 -18.13 1.15 8.52
N ALA A 193 -19.17 1.71 7.89
CA ALA A 193 -19.03 2.45 6.65
C ALA A 193 -18.08 3.65 6.79
N LEU A 194 -18.10 4.37 7.92
CA LEU A 194 -17.17 5.47 8.15
C LEU A 194 -15.69 5.02 8.19
N ILE A 195 -15.43 3.77 8.56
CA ILE A 195 -14.09 3.20 8.69
C ILE A 195 -13.62 2.56 7.38
N PHE A 196 -14.47 1.71 6.77
CA PHE A 196 -14.09 0.80 5.70
C PHE A 196 -14.51 1.26 4.30
N HIS A 197 -15.31 2.32 4.17
CA HIS A 197 -15.76 2.78 2.85
C HIS A 197 -14.58 3.26 1.99
N PRO A 198 -14.52 2.92 0.69
CA PRO A 198 -13.42 3.30 -0.18
C PRO A 198 -13.21 4.82 -0.25
N ASP A 199 -14.27 5.63 -0.16
CA ASP A 199 -14.14 7.10 -0.13
C ASP A 199 -13.45 7.64 1.14
N ALA A 200 -13.50 6.91 2.26
CA ALA A 200 -12.83 7.32 3.49
C ALA A 200 -11.30 7.27 3.36
N ILE A 201 -10.78 6.46 2.43
CA ILE A 201 -9.35 6.35 2.12
C ILE A 201 -8.79 7.70 1.69
N PHE A 202 -9.54 8.46 0.89
CA PHE A 202 -9.10 9.73 0.32
C PHE A 202 -9.20 10.92 1.29
N LYS A 203 -10.00 10.80 2.36
CA LYS A 203 -10.18 11.89 3.34
C LYS A 203 -8.98 12.05 4.28
N ASN A 204 -8.22 10.98 4.48
CA ASN A 204 -7.09 10.93 5.41
C ASN A 204 -5.73 11.00 4.68
N ASP A 205 -5.65 11.77 3.59
CA ASP A 205 -4.56 11.92 2.59
C ASP A 205 -3.14 12.25 3.15
N ARG A 206 -2.94 12.23 4.46
CA ARG A 206 -1.64 12.38 5.13
C ARG A 206 -0.79 11.11 5.15
N GLN A 207 -1.34 9.94 4.80
CA GLN A 207 -0.63 8.67 4.91
C GLN A 207 -0.29 8.09 3.53
N SER A 208 1.01 7.93 3.27
CA SER A 208 1.52 7.19 2.11
C SER A 208 1.07 5.73 2.15
N PHE A 209 0.43 5.24 1.10
CA PHE A 209 0.15 3.82 0.89
C PHE A 209 1.37 3.16 0.23
N LEU A 210 1.67 1.90 0.58
CA LEU A 210 2.72 1.14 -0.13
C LEU A 210 2.22 0.73 -1.53
N CYS A 211 0.97 0.26 -1.61
CA CYS A 211 0.27 -0.14 -2.85
C CYS A 211 -1.18 0.37 -2.80
N ARG A 212 -1.44 1.57 -3.34
CA ARG A 212 -2.74 2.24 -3.24
C ARG A 212 -3.88 1.47 -3.91
N SER A 213 -3.64 0.95 -5.12
CA SER A 213 -4.64 0.21 -5.92
C SER A 213 -5.15 -1.02 -5.16
N GLU A 214 -4.22 -1.85 -4.67
CA GLU A 214 -4.54 -3.07 -3.91
C GLU A 214 -5.34 -2.76 -2.65
N PHE A 215 -4.97 -1.70 -1.92
CA PHE A 215 -5.69 -1.31 -0.70
C PHE A 215 -7.11 -0.80 -0.99
N VAL A 216 -7.31 -0.07 -2.09
CA VAL A 216 -8.65 0.35 -2.54
C VAL A 216 -9.49 -0.86 -2.90
N GLU A 217 -8.94 -1.84 -3.61
CA GLU A 217 -9.65 -3.08 -3.93
C GLU A 217 -10.04 -3.88 -2.68
N LEU A 218 -9.10 -4.03 -1.73
CA LEU A 218 -9.37 -4.67 -0.46
C LEU A 218 -10.52 -3.96 0.26
N SER A 219 -10.47 -2.64 0.34
CA SER A 219 -11.50 -1.85 1.02
C SER A 219 -12.87 -2.03 0.37
N LYS A 220 -12.94 -2.08 -0.97
CA LYS A 220 -14.19 -2.42 -1.69
C LYS A 220 -14.72 -3.81 -1.30
N LYS A 221 -13.84 -4.82 -1.26
CA LYS A 221 -14.21 -6.20 -0.92
C LYS A 221 -14.69 -6.32 0.53
N VAL A 222 -13.98 -5.70 1.47
CA VAL A 222 -14.35 -5.67 2.90
C VAL A 222 -15.66 -4.92 3.10
N PHE A 223 -15.82 -3.75 2.48
CA PHE A 223 -17.06 -2.98 2.57
C PHE A 223 -18.25 -3.73 1.98
N HIS A 224 -18.06 -4.45 0.87
CA HIS A 224 -19.09 -5.29 0.29
C HIS A 224 -19.53 -6.42 1.24
N ALA A 225 -18.59 -7.08 1.93
CA ALA A 225 -18.93 -8.11 2.93
C ALA A 225 -19.78 -7.54 4.08
N ILE A 226 -19.47 -6.31 4.53
CA ILE A 226 -20.25 -5.59 5.54
C ILE A 226 -21.65 -5.26 5.02
N GLU A 227 -21.77 -4.81 3.77
CA GLU A 227 -23.04 -4.49 3.13
C GLU A 227 -23.95 -5.73 2.97
N VAL A 228 -23.39 -6.85 2.52
CA VAL A 228 -24.11 -8.13 2.41
C VAL A 228 -24.60 -8.56 3.78
N SER A 229 -23.74 -8.51 4.80
CA SER A 229 -24.10 -8.88 6.18
C SER A 229 -25.24 -8.00 6.72
N TYR A 230 -25.17 -6.68 6.49
CA TYR A 230 -26.25 -5.75 6.84
C TYR A 230 -27.58 -6.11 6.16
N LYS A 231 -27.58 -6.39 4.85
CA LYS A 231 -28.79 -6.77 4.12
C LYS A 231 -29.41 -8.05 4.68
N MET A 232 -28.59 -9.05 5.02
CA MET A 232 -29.05 -10.31 5.61
C MET A 232 -29.62 -10.16 7.03
N VAL A 233 -29.09 -9.24 7.82
CA VAL A 233 -29.58 -9.01 9.20
C VAL A 233 -30.86 -8.16 9.22
N VAL A 234 -31.06 -7.28 8.23
CA VAL A 234 -32.25 -6.43 8.12
C VAL A 234 -33.43 -7.14 7.47
N ASP A 235 -33.19 -7.99 6.46
CA ASP A 235 -34.28 -8.72 5.82
C ASP A 235 -34.88 -9.77 6.79
N PRO A 236 -36.20 -9.70 7.09
CA PRO A 236 -36.82 -10.56 8.10
C PRO A 236 -36.81 -12.05 7.74
N THR A 237 -36.67 -12.41 6.46
CA THR A 237 -36.66 -13.80 6.01
C THR A 237 -35.28 -14.42 6.25
N THR A 238 -34.23 -13.79 5.73
CA THR A 238 -32.84 -14.21 5.94
C THR A 238 -32.44 -14.14 7.41
N ARG A 239 -32.85 -13.09 8.14
CA ARG A 239 -32.61 -12.98 9.58
C ARG A 239 -33.17 -14.17 10.37
N ARG A 240 -34.41 -14.58 10.10
CA ARG A 240 -35.01 -15.77 10.75
C ARG A 240 -34.22 -17.04 10.44
N ALA A 241 -33.77 -17.20 9.20
CA ALA A 241 -32.94 -18.33 8.79
C ALA A 241 -31.55 -18.33 9.48
N LEU A 242 -30.94 -17.16 9.68
CA LEU A 242 -29.68 -17.04 10.41
C LEU A 242 -29.84 -17.42 11.89
N LEU A 243 -30.90 -16.92 12.53
CA LEU A 243 -31.20 -17.24 13.93
C LEU A 243 -31.49 -18.73 14.15
N ALA A 244 -32.06 -19.42 13.15
CA ALA A 244 -32.32 -20.86 13.23
C ALA A 244 -31.07 -21.75 13.07
N LYS A 245 -29.95 -21.20 12.59
CA LYS A 245 -28.68 -21.94 12.40
C LYS A 245 -27.75 -21.88 13.61
N ARG A 246 -27.98 -20.96 14.54
CA ARG A 246 -27.22 -20.81 15.79
C ARG A 246 -27.82 -21.70 16.88
#